data_AF-A0A4V5NS38-F1
#
_entry.id   AF-A0A4V5NS38-F1
#
_cell.length_a   1.000
_cell.length_b   1.000
_cell.length_c   1.000
_cell.angle_alpha   90.00
_cell.angle_beta   90.00
_cell.angle_gamma   90.00
#
_symmetry.space_group_name_H-M   'P 1'
#
loop_
_entity.id
_entity.type
_entity.pdbx_description
1 polymer ?
#
loop_
_entity_poly.entity_id
_entity_poly.type
_entity_poly.pdbx_seq_one_letter_code
_entity_poly.pdbx_strand_id
1 'polypeptide(L)'
;MALFRCNKCGHLREVPNDYIGKSVKCPQCKEVAPIHDTVAFIKNVIEKYHLKNKELQQLKQEISMTQIPEIEVVEETSLESMDIYNTTALTQKEQYLSIIEWFQTKQIQIAVDQKAIDTTGFFDEVALDLGNQYDILQEVVDKIKRIQAKGYTNVKLTLASKNQKEVKAITSFCQKLYDYSFIAVSGDLKVYFLQRFENV
;
A
#
# COMPACT_ATOMS: atom_id res chain seq x y z
N MET A 1 -39.05 12.25 22.54
CA MET A 1 -37.73 12.02 23.16
C MET A 1 -36.78 13.05 22.62
N ALA A 2 -35.81 13.48 23.43
CA ALA A 2 -34.80 14.44 23.04
C ALA A 2 -33.41 13.79 23.07
N LEU A 3 -32.49 14.36 22.31
CA LEU A 3 -31.15 13.83 22.11
C LEU A 3 -30.11 14.87 22.55
N PHE A 4 -29.24 14.47 23.46
CA PHE A 4 -27.99 15.15 23.71
C PHE A 4 -26.89 14.54 22.85
N ARG A 5 -26.18 15.37 22.06
CA ARG A 5 -24.98 14.96 21.32
C ARG A 5 -23.89 16.01 21.48
N CYS A 6 -22.75 15.62 22.04
CA CYS A 6 -21.63 16.53 22.21
C CYS A 6 -20.87 16.72 20.89
N ASN A 7 -20.70 17.97 20.45
CA ASN A 7 -19.98 18.30 19.22
C ASN A 7 -18.46 18.06 19.30
N LYS A 8 -17.89 18.00 20.51
CA LYS A 8 -16.44 17.85 20.73
C LYS A 8 -15.99 16.40 20.82
N CYS A 9 -16.68 15.57 21.61
CA CYS A 9 -16.29 14.19 21.87
C CYS A 9 -17.27 13.14 21.31
N GLY A 10 -18.38 13.56 20.71
CA GLY A 10 -19.37 12.65 20.14
C GLY A 10 -20.27 11.94 21.16
N HIS A 11 -20.11 12.19 22.48
CA HIS A 11 -20.97 11.58 23.51
C HIS A 11 -22.45 11.81 23.21
N LEU A 12 -23.22 10.72 23.20
CA LEU A 12 -24.62 10.71 22.80
C LEU A 12 -25.49 10.06 23.89
N ARG A 13 -26.60 10.72 24.22
CA ARG A 13 -27.52 10.25 25.25
C ARG A 13 -28.94 10.71 24.99
N GLU A 14 -29.90 9.86 25.28
CA GLU A 14 -31.31 10.22 25.31
C GLU A 14 -31.67 10.97 26.59
N VAL A 15 -32.48 12.02 26.45
CA VAL A 15 -32.92 12.87 27.55
C VAL A 15 -34.42 13.20 27.43
N PRO A 16 -35.09 13.56 28.54
CA PRO A 16 -36.51 13.93 28.51
C PRO A 16 -36.78 15.16 27.62
N ASN A 17 -37.99 15.23 27.05
CA ASN A 17 -38.41 16.33 26.17
C ASN A 17 -38.38 17.71 26.85
N ASP A 18 -38.52 17.76 28.17
CA ASP A 18 -38.51 19.01 28.96
C ASP A 18 -37.18 19.79 28.87
N TYR A 19 -36.15 19.15 28.30
CA TYR A 19 -34.84 19.73 28.11
C TYR A 19 -34.54 20.18 26.68
N ILE A 20 -35.48 20.03 25.72
CA ILE A 20 -35.30 20.49 24.34
C ILE A 20 -34.95 21.98 24.33
N GLY A 21 -33.91 22.36 23.59
CA GLY A 21 -33.43 23.73 23.47
C GLY A 21 -32.54 24.21 24.62
N LYS A 22 -32.37 23.43 25.69
CA LYS A 22 -31.45 23.75 26.79
C LYS A 22 -30.04 23.28 26.47
N SER A 23 -29.05 23.96 27.02
CA SER A 23 -27.63 23.58 26.92
C SER A 23 -27.11 23.04 28.25
N VAL A 24 -26.41 21.91 28.21
CA VAL A 24 -25.88 21.23 29.39
C VAL A 24 -24.41 20.85 29.18
N LYS A 25 -23.67 20.67 30.27
CA LYS A 25 -22.28 20.20 30.22
C LYS A 25 -22.23 18.71 29.91
N CYS A 26 -21.39 18.33 28.95
CA CYS A 26 -21.13 16.95 28.60
C CYS A 26 -20.53 16.19 29.79
N PRO A 27 -21.06 15.01 30.18
CA PRO A 27 -20.50 14.24 31.29
C PRO A 27 -19.09 13.70 31.00
N GLN A 28 -18.72 13.56 29.72
CA GLN A 28 -17.43 13.00 29.31
C GLN A 28 -16.32 14.06 29.17
N CYS A 29 -16.59 15.17 28.49
CA CYS A 29 -15.57 16.19 28.20
C CYS A 29 -15.86 17.57 28.80
N LYS A 30 -16.94 17.72 29.56
CA LYS A 30 -17.39 18.96 30.24
C LYS A 30 -17.77 20.13 29.32
N GLU A 31 -17.63 19.96 28.01
CA GLU A 31 -18.05 20.94 26.99
C GLU A 31 -19.56 21.17 27.04
N VAL A 32 -20.00 22.42 26.89
CA VAL A 32 -21.43 22.75 26.86
C VAL A 32 -22.00 22.44 25.48
N ALA A 33 -23.06 21.64 25.42
CA ALA A 33 -23.74 21.33 24.17
C ALA A 33 -25.27 21.40 24.34
N PRO A 34 -26.00 21.81 23.29
CA PRO A 34 -27.46 21.87 23.30
C PRO A 34 -28.10 20.49 23.22
N ILE A 35 -29.34 20.40 23.71
CA ILE A 35 -30.23 19.25 23.59
C ILE A 35 -31.23 19.53 22.46
N HIS A 36 -31.37 18.55 21.57
CA HIS A 36 -32.21 18.67 20.37
C HIS A 36 -33.43 17.77 20.46
N ASP A 37 -34.51 18.15 19.78
CA ASP A 37 -35.58 17.21 19.48
C ASP A 37 -35.05 16.10 18.57
N THR A 38 -35.26 14.84 18.95
CA THR A 38 -34.68 13.70 18.24
C THR A 38 -35.18 13.62 16.79
N VAL A 39 -36.46 13.88 16.55
CA VAL A 39 -37.06 13.77 15.20
C VAL A 39 -36.56 14.89 14.30
N ALA A 40 -36.54 16.13 14.79
CA ALA A 40 -36.00 17.27 14.06
C ALA A 40 -34.50 17.11 13.78
N PHE A 41 -33.73 16.62 14.75
CA PHE A 41 -32.30 16.35 14.57
C PHE A 41 -32.05 15.30 13.49
N ILE A 42 -32.75 14.16 13.55
CA ILE A 42 -32.61 13.08 12.56
C ILE A 42 -33.01 13.57 11.17
N LYS A 43 -34.12 14.32 11.03
CA LYS A 43 -34.53 14.91 9.74
C LYS A 43 -33.41 15.74 9.11
N ASN A 44 -32.79 16.63 9.89
CA ASN A 44 -31.67 17.45 9.43
C ASN A 44 -30.43 16.64 9.05
N VAL A 45 -30.14 15.55 9.78
CA VAL A 45 -29.03 14.65 9.47
C VAL A 45 -29.29 13.92 8.15
N ILE A 46 -30.51 13.39 7.96
CA ILE A 46 -30.93 12.70 6.74
C ILE A 46 -30.86 13.66 5.54
N GLU A 47 -31.36 14.89 5.69
CA GLU A 47 -31.30 15.90 4.63
C GLU A 47 -29.86 16.24 4.22
N LYS A 48 -28.97 16.49 5.20
CA LYS A 48 -27.54 16.71 4.93
C LYS A 48 -26.87 15.51 4.28
N TYR A 49 -27.23 14.30 4.71
CA TYR A 49 -26.71 13.07 4.13
C TYR A 49 -27.13 12.92 2.67
N HIS A 50 -28.40 13.16 2.33
CA HIS A 50 -28.87 13.13 0.95
C HIS A 50 -28.19 14.19 0.08
N LEU A 51 -28.00 15.42 0.58
CA LEU A 51 -27.27 16.47 -0.14
C LEU A 51 -25.84 16.03 -0.45
N LYS A 52 -25.12 15.46 0.52
CA LYS A 52 -23.76 14.97 0.33
C LYS A 52 -23.69 13.75 -0.60
N ASN A 53 -24.65 12.84 -0.52
CA ASN A 53 -24.73 11.73 -1.45
C ASN A 53 -24.99 12.21 -2.89
N LYS A 54 -25.83 13.24 -3.07
CA LYS A 54 -26.08 13.83 -4.39
C LYS A 54 -24.81 14.49 -4.94
N GLU A 55 -24.10 15.25 -4.11
CA GLU A 55 -22.81 15.85 -4.48
C GLU A 55 -21.77 14.78 -4.85
N LEU A 56 -21.65 13.70 -4.06
CA LEU A 56 -20.79 12.57 -4.41
C LEU A 56 -21.20 11.88 -5.71
N GLN A 57 -22.50 11.71 -5.96
CA GLN A 57 -22.99 11.14 -7.21
C GLN A 57 -22.68 12.04 -8.41
N GLN A 58 -22.84 13.36 -8.26
CA GLN A 58 -22.49 14.33 -9.30
C GLN A 58 -21.01 14.30 -9.62
N LEU A 59 -20.14 14.32 -8.60
CA LEU A 59 -18.69 14.20 -8.79
C LEU A 59 -18.31 12.88 -9.46
N LYS A 60 -18.92 11.76 -9.04
CA LYS A 60 -18.72 10.45 -9.69
C LYS A 60 -19.19 10.45 -11.14
N GLN A 61 -20.30 11.12 -11.44
CA GLN A 61 -20.83 11.25 -12.80
C GLN A 61 -19.97 12.16 -13.66
N GLU A 62 -19.40 13.25 -13.13
CA GLU A 62 -18.44 14.10 -13.85
C GLU A 62 -17.16 13.32 -14.19
N ILE A 63 -16.68 12.50 -13.26
CA ILE A 63 -15.57 11.56 -13.50
C ILE A 63 -15.97 10.53 -14.57
N SER A 64 -17.18 9.97 -14.49
CA SER A 64 -17.67 8.96 -15.44
C SER A 64 -18.05 9.53 -16.82
N MET A 65 -18.51 10.77 -16.95
CA MET A 65 -18.85 11.38 -18.25
C MET A 65 -17.61 11.74 -19.08
N THR A 66 -16.43 11.72 -18.47
CA THR A 66 -15.15 11.83 -19.17
C THR A 66 -14.71 10.48 -19.78
N GLN A 67 -15.39 9.37 -19.47
CA GLN A 67 -15.05 8.03 -19.94
C GLN A 67 -16.29 7.12 -20.10
N ILE A 68 -16.71 6.74 -21.33
CA ILE A 68 -17.51 5.52 -21.66
C ILE A 68 -17.56 5.33 -23.20
N PRO A 69 -17.69 4.10 -23.79
CA PRO A 69 -17.90 2.74 -23.22
C PRO A 69 -16.71 1.77 -23.52
N GLU A 70 -16.53 0.56 -22.98
CA GLU A 70 -17.42 -0.61 -22.82
C GLU A 70 -16.75 -1.70 -21.93
N ILE A 71 -17.54 -2.28 -21.00
CA ILE A 71 -17.52 -3.64 -20.40
C ILE A 71 -16.19 -4.44 -20.36
N GLU A 72 -15.61 -4.64 -19.17
CA GLU A 72 -15.45 -5.95 -18.52
C GLU A 72 -15.02 -5.76 -17.05
N VAL A 73 -15.39 -6.73 -16.22
CA VAL A 73 -15.19 -6.75 -14.77
C VAL A 73 -13.70 -6.65 -14.45
N VAL A 74 -13.21 -5.46 -14.10
CA VAL A 74 -11.90 -5.30 -13.49
C VAL A 74 -12.08 -4.44 -12.25
N GLU A 75 -11.79 -5.05 -11.11
CA GLU A 75 -11.77 -4.41 -9.80
C GLU A 75 -11.15 -3.01 -9.92
N GLU A 76 -11.86 -1.99 -9.47
CA GLU A 76 -11.31 -0.65 -9.29
C GLU A 76 -10.12 -0.78 -8.33
N THR A 77 -8.91 -0.96 -8.88
CA THR A 77 -7.68 -0.85 -8.11
C THR A 77 -7.48 0.61 -7.75
N SER A 78 -8.13 1.04 -6.67
CA SER A 78 -7.61 2.13 -5.84
C SER A 78 -6.16 1.77 -5.52
N LEU A 79 -5.22 2.71 -5.71
CA LEU A 79 -3.81 2.55 -5.33
C LEU A 79 -3.65 2.16 -3.85
N GLU A 80 -4.66 2.42 -3.00
CA GLU A 80 -4.65 2.03 -1.58
C GLU A 80 -5.01 0.55 -1.35
N SER A 81 -5.55 -0.14 -2.36
CA SER A 81 -5.94 -1.56 -2.31
C SER A 81 -5.10 -2.46 -3.23
N MET A 82 -4.19 -1.89 -4.01
CA MET A 82 -3.39 -2.62 -4.98
C MET A 82 -2.29 -3.43 -4.27
N ASP A 83 -2.26 -4.74 -4.50
CA ASP A 83 -1.16 -5.60 -4.03
C ASP A 83 0.09 -5.33 -4.87
N ILE A 84 0.94 -4.42 -4.40
CA ILE A 84 2.20 -4.07 -5.06
C ILE A 84 3.20 -5.25 -5.15
N TYR A 85 3.00 -6.31 -4.35
CA TYR A 85 3.90 -7.46 -4.31
C TYR A 85 3.54 -8.49 -5.39
N ASN A 86 2.36 -8.43 -5.99
CA ASN A 86 1.95 -9.37 -7.03
C ASN A 86 0.97 -8.71 -8.00
N THR A 87 1.50 -7.85 -8.89
CA THR A 87 0.62 -7.09 -9.80
C THR A 87 1.29 -6.73 -11.13
N THR A 88 0.49 -6.80 -12.19
CA THR A 88 0.81 -6.23 -13.49
C THR A 88 0.36 -4.78 -13.62
N ALA A 89 -0.41 -4.24 -12.67
CA ALA A 89 -1.03 -2.92 -12.80
C ALA A 89 0.01 -1.79 -12.92
N LEU A 90 1.19 -1.97 -12.32
CA LEU A 90 2.31 -1.02 -12.43
C LEU A 90 2.95 -0.98 -13.82
N THR A 91 2.74 -1.99 -14.66
CA THR A 91 3.27 -2.04 -16.04
C THR A 91 2.51 -1.15 -17.01
N GLN A 92 1.33 -0.66 -16.60
CA GLN A 92 0.53 0.26 -17.40
C GLN A 92 1.26 1.61 -17.55
N LYS A 93 1.35 2.10 -18.78
CA LYS A 93 2.15 3.28 -19.12
C LYS A 93 1.74 4.53 -18.34
N GLU A 94 0.46 4.62 -18.00
CA GLU A 94 -0.15 5.70 -17.24
C GLU A 94 0.47 5.83 -15.84
N GLN A 95 0.93 4.72 -15.25
CA GLN A 95 1.46 4.70 -13.88
C GLN A 95 2.86 5.32 -13.75
N TYR A 96 3.67 5.27 -14.81
CA TYR A 96 5.05 5.80 -14.79
C TYR A 96 5.28 6.95 -15.77
N LEU A 97 4.21 7.48 -16.40
CA LEU A 97 4.32 8.57 -17.38
C LEU A 97 4.93 9.83 -16.77
N SER A 98 4.48 10.25 -15.58
CA SER A 98 5.02 11.44 -14.91
C SER A 98 6.50 11.32 -14.57
N ILE A 99 6.99 10.09 -14.34
CA ILE A 99 8.42 9.82 -14.14
C ILE A 99 9.17 10.07 -15.45
N ILE A 100 8.68 9.52 -16.58
CA ILE A 100 9.27 9.75 -17.90
C ILE A 100 9.32 11.26 -18.22
N GLU A 101 8.22 11.96 -18.02
CA GLU A 101 8.12 13.40 -18.27
C GLU A 101 9.13 14.19 -17.42
N TRP A 102 9.27 13.85 -16.14
CA TRP A 102 10.24 14.49 -15.24
C TRP A 102 11.67 14.36 -15.78
N PHE A 103 12.08 13.18 -16.23
CA PHE A 103 13.41 12.97 -16.81
C PHE A 103 13.58 13.65 -18.17
N GLN A 104 12.53 13.74 -18.98
CA GLN A 104 12.55 14.51 -20.23
C GLN A 104 12.80 16.00 -19.97
N THR A 105 12.22 16.57 -18.89
CA THR A 105 12.54 17.96 -18.49
C THR A 105 14.03 18.17 -18.16
N LYS A 106 14.73 17.09 -17.82
CA LYS A 106 16.17 17.07 -17.54
C LYS A 106 17.03 16.67 -18.73
N GLN A 107 16.43 16.52 -19.92
CA GLN A 107 17.10 16.07 -21.14
C GLN A 107 17.76 14.68 -21.00
N ILE A 108 17.21 13.82 -20.15
CA ILE A 108 17.68 12.45 -19.94
C ILE A 108 16.82 11.51 -20.76
N GLN A 109 17.44 10.66 -21.58
CA GLN A 109 16.76 9.60 -22.31
C GLN A 109 16.55 8.38 -21.41
N ILE A 110 15.33 7.85 -21.38
CA ILE A 110 14.97 6.64 -20.63
C ILE A 110 14.46 5.57 -21.57
N ALA A 111 14.92 4.35 -21.35
CA ALA A 111 14.25 3.14 -21.78
C ALA A 111 13.60 2.49 -20.56
N VAL A 112 12.29 2.23 -20.64
CA VAL A 112 11.55 1.54 -19.58
C VAL A 112 11.54 0.05 -19.87
N ASP A 113 12.08 -0.76 -18.95
CA ASP A 113 11.97 -2.21 -19.01
C ASP A 113 10.70 -2.66 -18.29
N GLN A 114 9.66 -2.99 -19.08
CA GLN A 114 8.38 -3.45 -18.55
C GLN A 114 8.50 -4.75 -17.76
N LYS A 115 9.46 -5.61 -18.07
CA LYS A 115 9.65 -6.89 -17.37
C LYS A 115 10.16 -6.69 -15.95
N ALA A 116 10.90 -5.61 -15.71
CA ALA A 116 11.39 -5.27 -14.37
C ALA A 116 10.31 -4.60 -13.51
N ILE A 117 9.19 -4.15 -14.12
CA ILE A 117 8.07 -3.49 -13.43
C ILE A 117 6.98 -4.50 -13.06
N ASP A 118 6.84 -5.57 -13.84
CA ASP A 118 5.93 -6.67 -13.53
C ASP A 118 6.42 -7.44 -12.31
N THR A 119 5.73 -7.32 -11.17
CA THR A 119 6.08 -8.05 -9.94
C THR A 119 5.35 -9.38 -9.81
N THR A 120 4.55 -9.75 -10.81
CA THR A 120 3.66 -10.91 -10.73
C THR A 120 4.45 -12.19 -10.55
N GLY A 121 4.12 -12.94 -9.50
CA GLY A 121 4.74 -14.23 -9.19
C GLY A 121 6.20 -14.17 -8.72
N PHE A 122 6.85 -13.00 -8.62
CA PHE A 122 8.26 -12.91 -8.19
C PHE A 122 8.47 -13.51 -6.80
N PHE A 123 7.56 -13.23 -5.87
CA PHE A 123 7.63 -13.73 -4.50
C PHE A 123 7.26 -15.22 -4.41
N ASP A 124 6.25 -15.66 -5.15
CA ASP A 124 5.80 -17.06 -5.18
C ASP A 124 6.90 -17.97 -5.74
N GLU A 125 7.53 -17.55 -6.83
CA GLU A 125 8.62 -18.25 -7.49
C GLU A 125 9.87 -18.35 -6.61
N VAL A 126 10.16 -17.33 -5.81
CA VAL A 126 11.26 -17.36 -4.82
C VAL A 126 10.88 -18.25 -3.64
N ALA A 127 9.63 -18.23 -3.20
CA ALA A 127 9.14 -19.06 -2.11
C ALA A 127 9.19 -20.55 -2.47
N LEU A 128 8.82 -20.91 -3.71
CA LEU A 128 8.93 -22.28 -4.22
C LEU A 128 10.39 -22.75 -4.25
N ASP A 129 11.31 -21.95 -4.78
CA ASP A 129 12.74 -22.31 -4.79
C ASP A 129 13.31 -22.49 -3.39
N LEU A 130 12.95 -21.58 -2.47
CA LEU A 130 13.35 -21.66 -1.07
C LEU A 130 12.79 -22.92 -0.40
N GLY A 131 11.52 -23.27 -0.65
CA GLY A 131 10.90 -24.47 -0.10
C GLY A 131 11.51 -25.76 -0.65
N ASN A 132 11.81 -25.80 -1.95
CA ASN A 132 12.37 -26.98 -2.61
C ASN A 132 13.82 -27.28 -2.21
N GLN A 133 14.60 -26.27 -1.81
CA GLN A 133 16.02 -26.40 -1.49
C GLN A 133 16.38 -25.76 -0.14
N TYR A 134 15.45 -25.84 0.82
CA TYR A 134 15.54 -25.16 2.11
C TYR A 134 16.86 -25.44 2.84
N ASP A 135 17.27 -26.71 2.91
CA ASP A 135 18.50 -27.13 3.61
C ASP A 135 19.77 -26.40 3.15
N ILE A 136 19.80 -25.99 1.87
CA ILE A 136 20.95 -25.31 1.25
C ILE A 136 20.76 -23.79 1.31
N LEU A 137 19.57 -23.31 0.99
CA LEU A 137 19.29 -21.89 0.78
C LEU A 137 19.04 -21.14 2.09
N GLN A 138 18.62 -21.82 3.16
CA GLN A 138 18.40 -21.20 4.47
C GLN A 138 19.64 -20.46 4.97
N GLU A 139 20.84 -21.05 4.86
CA GLU A 139 22.08 -20.42 5.33
C GLU A 139 22.31 -19.07 4.66
N VAL A 140 21.99 -18.97 3.36
CA VAL A 140 22.13 -17.73 2.57
C VAL A 140 21.12 -16.68 3.04
N VAL A 141 19.85 -17.06 3.19
CA VAL A 141 18.77 -16.17 3.63
C VAL A 141 19.00 -15.67 5.05
N ASP A 142 19.39 -16.54 5.98
CA ASP A 142 19.67 -16.17 7.37
C ASP A 142 20.87 -15.22 7.47
N LYS A 143 21.90 -15.43 6.65
CA LYS A 143 23.05 -14.54 6.57
C LYS A 143 22.66 -13.17 6.03
N ILE A 144 21.86 -13.12 4.97
CA ILE A 144 21.29 -11.88 4.42
C ILE A 144 20.50 -11.13 5.49
N LYS A 145 19.54 -11.79 6.13
CA LYS A 145 18.69 -11.23 7.18
C LYS A 145 19.51 -10.68 8.34
N ARG A 146 20.50 -11.44 8.82
CA ARG A 146 21.37 -11.03 9.93
C ARG A 146 22.17 -9.78 9.61
N ILE A 147 22.67 -9.66 8.38
CA ILE A 147 23.50 -8.54 7.96
C ILE A 147 22.66 -7.28 7.74
N GLN A 148 21.48 -7.43 7.13
CA GLN A 148 20.49 -6.34 7.03
C GLN A 148 20.06 -5.83 8.40
N ALA A 149 19.78 -6.73 9.36
CA ALA A 149 19.42 -6.34 10.73
C ALA A 149 20.52 -5.56 11.47
N LYS A 150 21.78 -5.69 11.03
CA LYS A 150 22.92 -4.92 11.55
C LYS A 150 23.18 -3.61 10.79
N GLY A 151 22.37 -3.29 9.78
CA GLY A 151 22.49 -2.06 8.99
C GLY A 151 23.59 -2.06 7.93
N TYR A 152 24.19 -3.22 7.61
CA TYR A 152 25.17 -3.30 6.52
C TYR A 152 24.47 -3.49 5.17
N THR A 153 25.10 -2.99 4.11
CA THR A 153 24.54 -2.94 2.75
C THR A 153 25.01 -4.08 1.84
N ASN A 154 25.94 -4.93 2.30
CA ASN A 154 26.45 -6.03 1.50
C ASN A 154 26.74 -7.30 2.30
N VAL A 155 26.70 -8.44 1.62
CA VAL A 155 27.03 -9.76 2.13
C VAL A 155 28.02 -10.44 1.19
N LYS A 156 29.10 -10.96 1.76
CA LYS A 156 30.00 -11.88 1.05
C LYS A 156 29.58 -13.32 1.31
N LEU A 157 29.22 -14.05 0.26
CA LEU A 157 28.94 -15.48 0.32
C LEU A 157 30.22 -16.26 0.03
N THR A 158 30.62 -17.17 0.91
CA THR A 158 31.83 -17.97 0.74
C THR A 158 31.44 -19.32 0.15
N LEU A 159 31.80 -19.57 -1.11
CA LEU A 159 31.45 -20.80 -1.83
C LEU A 159 32.56 -21.86 -1.82
N ALA A 160 33.78 -21.50 -1.43
CA ALA A 160 34.96 -22.37 -1.55
C ALA A 160 34.88 -23.67 -0.75
N SER A 161 34.05 -23.72 0.30
CA SER A 161 33.85 -24.89 1.16
C SER A 161 32.63 -25.73 0.79
N LYS A 162 31.89 -25.36 -0.26
CA LYS A 162 30.61 -25.98 -0.62
C LYS A 162 30.75 -26.97 -1.77
N ASN A 163 29.83 -27.94 -1.81
CA ASN A 163 29.79 -28.91 -2.89
C ASN A 163 29.31 -28.27 -4.21
N GLN A 164 29.70 -28.79 -5.37
CA GLN A 164 29.33 -28.28 -6.69
C GLN A 164 27.80 -28.14 -6.87
N LYS A 165 27.01 -29.06 -6.32
CA LYS A 165 25.54 -28.99 -6.34
C LYS A 165 25.02 -27.79 -5.55
N GLU A 166 25.58 -27.54 -4.37
CA GLU A 166 25.20 -26.41 -3.51
C GLU A 166 25.62 -25.08 -4.12
N VAL A 167 26.83 -25.02 -4.68
CA VAL A 167 27.32 -23.82 -5.38
C VAL A 167 26.39 -23.47 -6.53
N LYS A 168 25.96 -24.45 -7.33
CA LYS A 168 25.01 -24.22 -8.42
C LYS A 168 23.66 -23.73 -7.90
N ALA A 169 23.11 -24.36 -6.87
CA ALA A 169 21.84 -23.96 -6.27
C ALA A 169 21.87 -22.52 -5.74
N ILE A 170 22.93 -22.17 -4.99
CA ILE A 170 23.10 -20.82 -4.43
C ILE A 170 23.27 -19.78 -5.54
N THR A 171 24.09 -20.05 -6.56
CA THR A 171 24.29 -19.11 -7.67
C THR A 171 23.00 -18.91 -8.47
N SER A 172 22.26 -19.98 -8.78
CA SER A 172 20.97 -19.88 -9.48
C SER A 172 19.95 -19.10 -8.65
N PHE A 173 19.90 -19.32 -7.34
CA PHE A 173 19.02 -18.58 -6.44
C PHE A 173 19.40 -17.10 -6.37
N CYS A 174 20.69 -16.77 -6.21
CA CYS A 174 21.15 -15.38 -6.24
C CYS A 174 20.88 -14.69 -7.58
N GLN A 175 20.98 -15.42 -8.70
CA GLN A 175 20.61 -14.89 -10.01
C GLN A 175 19.11 -14.58 -10.09
N LYS A 176 18.25 -15.49 -9.61
CA LYS A 176 16.79 -15.24 -9.58
C LYS A 176 16.43 -14.04 -8.71
N LEU A 177 17.06 -13.93 -7.54
CA LEU A 177 16.89 -12.75 -6.68
C LEU A 177 17.40 -11.46 -7.35
N TYR A 178 18.43 -11.54 -8.19
CA TYR A 178 18.92 -10.40 -8.98
C TYR A 178 17.93 -10.02 -10.08
N ASP A 179 17.47 -11.00 -10.85
CA ASP A 179 16.54 -10.79 -11.98
C ASP A 179 15.22 -10.18 -11.48
N TYR A 180 14.76 -10.58 -10.29
CA TYR A 180 13.57 -10.01 -9.62
C TYR A 180 13.86 -8.76 -8.78
N SER A 181 15.05 -8.16 -8.91
CA SER A 181 15.44 -6.93 -8.22
C SER A 181 15.36 -6.97 -6.68
N PHE A 182 15.45 -8.15 -6.06
CA PHE A 182 15.57 -8.28 -4.61
C PHE A 182 16.96 -7.91 -4.11
N ILE A 183 17.98 -8.18 -4.92
CA ILE A 183 19.39 -7.92 -4.60
C ILE A 183 20.15 -7.45 -5.83
N ALA A 184 21.30 -6.80 -5.62
CA ALA A 184 22.30 -6.62 -6.65
C ALA A 184 23.45 -7.62 -6.43
N VAL A 185 23.99 -8.21 -7.50
CA VAL A 185 25.10 -9.17 -7.43
C VAL A 185 26.29 -8.63 -8.20
N SER A 186 27.49 -8.69 -7.62
CA SER A 186 28.74 -8.49 -8.38
C SER A 186 29.48 -9.80 -8.61
N GLY A 187 30.41 -9.81 -9.58
CA GLY A 187 31.10 -11.02 -10.07
C GLY A 187 31.82 -11.89 -9.02
N ASP A 188 32.02 -11.38 -7.80
CA ASP A 188 32.57 -12.12 -6.65
C ASP A 188 31.49 -12.76 -5.74
N LEU A 189 30.23 -12.85 -6.19
CA LEU A 189 29.07 -13.19 -5.36
C LEU A 189 28.94 -12.29 -4.11
N LYS A 190 29.33 -11.03 -4.26
CA LYS A 190 28.95 -10.01 -3.28
C LYS A 190 27.52 -9.60 -3.59
N VAL A 191 26.66 -9.87 -2.62
CA VAL A 191 25.26 -9.48 -2.64
C VAL A 191 25.15 -8.11 -2.01
N TYR A 192 24.55 -7.18 -2.72
CA TYR A 192 24.25 -5.82 -2.27
C TYR A 192 22.75 -5.69 -2.08
N PHE A 193 22.36 -4.99 -1.02
CA PHE A 193 20.96 -4.65 -0.81
C PHE A 193 20.68 -3.31 -1.46
N LEU A 194 19.64 -3.26 -2.30
CA LEU A 194 19.07 -2.00 -2.76
C LEU A 194 18.59 -1.26 -1.50
N GLN A 195 19.07 -0.03 -1.31
CA GLN A 195 18.90 0.71 -0.06
C GLN A 195 17.43 0.75 0.37
N ARG A 196 17.22 0.51 1.67
CA ARG A 196 16.01 0.90 2.39
C ARG A 196 15.87 2.41 2.22
N PHE A 197 14.84 2.89 1.51
CA PHE A 197 14.44 4.30 1.51
C PHE A 197 13.89 4.64 2.90
N GLU A 198 14.78 4.74 3.89
CA GLU A 198 14.48 5.43 5.15
C GLU A 198 14.73 6.91 4.90
N ASN A 199 13.64 7.68 4.90
CA ASN A 199 13.51 9.12 4.71
C ASN A 199 13.29 9.61 3.26
N VAL A 200 12.05 9.51 2.79
CA VAL A 200 11.30 10.64 2.20
C VAL A 200 9.89 10.60 2.77
#